data_AF-A0A2A7HAC6-F1
#
_entry.id   AF-A0A2A7HAC6-F1
#
_cell.length_a   1.000
_cell.length_b   1.000
_cell.length_c   1.000
_cell.angle_alpha   90.00
_cell.angle_beta   90.00
_cell.angle_gamma   90.00
#
_symmetry.space_group_name_H-M   'P 1'
#
loop_
_entity.id
_entity.type
_entity.pdbx_description
1 polymer ?
#
loop_
_entity_poly.entity_id
_entity_poly.type
_entity_poly.pdbx_seq_one_letter_code
_entity_poly.pdbx_strand_id
1 'polypeptide(L)'
;MDIGKKIKHLRLINKMTQEDVANQLFISRQVISKWELGKSLPDLTNLLALSNLFNVSIDSLLKEDSNLQNQIIKQSNYKRYLLIASLYIYSLITIVVICCCFIAFLLIPKDIRTSDLEVINSHFYKEADNKEILYIYSKLKPFFSSYSGDYGFKIKEHEIEIHANRNSFPFKNKDVLFSIKKDIAHGIDWEEKDVYIVDENNKKILIYNHKNKQLYYQLKN
;
A
#
# COMPACT_ATOMS: atom_id res chain seq x y z
N MET A 1 7.62 16.39 54.38
CA MET A 1 7.55 15.06 55.02
C MET A 1 7.34 14.04 53.92
N ASP A 2 8.22 13.04 53.80
CA ASP A 2 8.10 11.96 52.80
C ASP A 2 6.77 11.21 52.96
N ILE A 3 6.14 10.84 51.84
CA ILE A 3 4.86 10.12 51.80
C ILE A 3 4.89 8.84 52.66
N GLY A 4 6.01 8.12 52.69
CA GLY A 4 6.16 6.91 53.50
C GLY A 4 5.96 7.19 54.99
N LYS A 5 6.53 8.30 55.48
CA LYS A 5 6.35 8.74 56.88
C LYS A 5 4.91 9.16 57.15
N LYS A 6 4.23 9.76 56.16
CA LYS A 6 2.83 10.17 56.26
C LYS A 6 1.86 9.00 56.33
N ILE A 7 2.09 7.97 55.51
CA ILE A 7 1.34 6.71 55.56
C ILE A 7 1.50 6.07 56.95
N LYS A 8 2.74 5.94 57.43
CA LYS A 8 3.01 5.39 58.77
C LYS A 8 2.31 6.18 59.87
N HIS A 9 2.35 7.51 59.80
CA HIS A 9 1.70 8.39 60.76
C HIS A 9 0.18 8.22 60.78
N LEU A 10 -0.48 8.26 59.61
CA LEU A 10 -1.92 8.07 59.48
C LEU A 10 -2.35 6.68 59.98
N ARG A 11 -1.58 5.64 59.64
CA ARG A 11 -1.81 4.29 60.14
C ARG A 11 -1.80 4.22 61.67
N LEU A 12 -0.80 4.84 62.31
CA LEU A 12 -0.65 4.83 63.77
C LEU A 12 -1.78 5.60 64.46
N ILE A 13 -2.22 6.74 63.92
CA ILE A 13 -3.34 7.52 64.48
C ILE A 13 -4.66 6.74 64.37
N ASN A 14 -4.85 5.99 63.28
CA ASN A 14 -5.99 5.10 63.10
C ASN A 14 -5.84 3.77 63.87
N LYS A 15 -4.78 3.60 64.67
CA LYS A 15 -4.50 2.39 65.49
C LYS A 15 -4.44 1.09 64.66
N MET A 16 -4.00 1.19 63.41
CA MET A 16 -3.90 0.04 62.51
C MET A 16 -2.48 -0.54 62.49
N THR A 17 -2.35 -1.85 62.30
CA THR A 17 -1.08 -2.50 61.98
C THR A 17 -0.80 -2.41 60.48
N GLN A 18 0.44 -2.70 60.05
CA GLN A 18 0.76 -2.78 58.62
C GLN A 18 -0.06 -3.88 57.92
N GLU A 19 -0.38 -4.96 58.65
CA GLU A 19 -1.22 -6.05 58.15
C GLU A 19 -2.66 -5.57 57.93
N ASP A 20 -3.21 -4.78 58.87
CA ASP A 20 -4.57 -4.26 58.74
C ASP A 20 -4.72 -3.35 57.52
N VAL A 21 -3.75 -2.47 57.27
CA VAL A 21 -3.75 -1.61 56.07
C VAL A 21 -3.60 -2.45 54.80
N ALA A 22 -2.72 -3.44 54.82
CA ALA A 22 -2.50 -4.34 53.69
C ALA A 22 -3.79 -5.11 53.33
N ASN A 23 -4.51 -5.60 54.33
CA ASN A 23 -5.79 -6.28 54.16
C ASN A 23 -6.87 -5.36 53.59
N GLN A 24 -6.97 -4.12 54.08
CA GLN A 24 -7.94 -3.14 53.57
C GLN A 24 -7.67 -2.73 52.11
N LEU A 25 -6.40 -2.72 51.71
CA LEU A 25 -5.98 -2.38 50.34
C LEU A 25 -5.85 -3.59 49.41
N PHE A 26 -6.09 -4.80 49.91
CA PHE A 26 -5.92 -6.06 49.17
C PHE A 26 -4.52 -6.23 48.56
N ILE A 27 -3.48 -5.87 49.31
CA ILE A 27 -2.07 -5.99 48.91
C ILE A 27 -1.26 -6.68 50.01
N SER A 28 -0.02 -7.05 49.70
CA SER A 28 0.85 -7.69 50.69
C SER A 28 1.39 -6.69 51.74
N ARG A 29 1.54 -7.13 52.99
CA ARG A 29 2.17 -6.33 54.06
C ARG A 29 3.57 -5.82 53.68
N GLN A 30 4.33 -6.59 52.90
CA GLN A 30 5.65 -6.19 52.42
C GLN A 30 5.59 -4.91 51.57
N VAL A 31 4.51 -4.70 50.81
CA VAL A 31 4.31 -3.47 50.01
C VAL A 31 4.11 -2.27 50.92
N ILE A 32 3.26 -2.37 51.95
CA ILE A 32 3.08 -1.32 52.97
C ILE A 32 4.42 -1.00 53.65
N SER A 33 5.18 -2.02 54.05
CA SER A 33 6.49 -1.81 54.67
C SER A 33 7.48 -1.10 53.73
N LYS A 34 7.47 -1.40 52.44
CA LYS A 34 8.35 -0.72 51.47
C LYS A 34 7.94 0.74 51.29
N TRP A 35 6.64 1.04 51.27
CA TRP A 35 6.15 2.43 51.24
C TRP A 35 6.56 3.21 52.49
N GLU A 36 6.33 2.66 53.69
CA GLU A 36 6.69 3.34 54.95
C GLU A 36 8.20 3.58 55.12
N LEU A 37 9.03 2.77 54.45
CA LEU A 37 10.49 2.91 54.43
C LEU A 37 11.01 3.74 53.25
N GLY A 38 10.14 4.27 52.38
CA GLY A 38 10.54 5.02 51.18
C GLY A 38 11.24 4.18 50.10
N LYS A 39 11.19 2.84 50.19
CA LYS A 39 11.83 1.92 49.23
C LYS A 39 11.03 1.74 47.94
N SER A 40 9.75 2.06 47.97
CA SER A 40 8.87 2.12 46.80
C SER A 40 7.77 3.12 47.06
N LEU A 41 7.04 3.50 46.00
CA LEU A 41 5.98 4.48 46.05
C LEU A 41 4.63 3.82 45.73
N PRO A 42 3.54 4.22 46.39
CA PRO A 42 2.20 3.81 45.99
C PRO A 42 1.87 4.40 44.62
N ASP A 43 1.24 3.60 43.75
CA ASP A 43 0.68 4.09 42.49
C ASP A 43 -0.62 4.87 42.71
N LEU A 44 -1.22 5.39 41.65
CA LEU A 44 -2.44 6.20 41.74
C LEU A 44 -3.61 5.45 42.37
N THR A 45 -3.77 4.16 42.05
CA THR A 45 -4.84 3.32 42.58
C THR A 45 -4.69 3.13 44.09
N ASN A 46 -3.46 2.86 44.54
CA ASN A 46 -3.15 2.72 45.95
C ASN A 46 -3.23 4.05 46.70
N LEU A 47 -2.85 5.16 46.06
CA LEU A 47 -3.03 6.51 46.63
C LEU A 47 -4.51 6.84 46.85
N LEU A 48 -5.39 6.51 45.90
CA LEU A 48 -6.84 6.61 46.05
C LEU A 48 -7.34 5.74 47.20
N ALA A 49 -6.87 4.49 47.28
CA ALA A 49 -7.27 3.57 48.35
C ALA A 49 -6.83 4.06 49.74
N LEU A 50 -5.60 4.57 49.86
CA LEU A 50 -5.09 5.18 51.10
C LEU A 50 -5.86 6.46 51.47
N SER A 51 -6.19 7.27 50.47
CA SER A 51 -6.99 8.50 50.63
C SER A 51 -8.36 8.19 51.24
N ASN A 52 -9.04 7.17 50.70
CA ASN A 52 -10.30 6.68 51.22
C ASN A 52 -10.16 6.02 52.60
N LEU A 53 -9.16 5.15 52.78
CA LEU A 53 -8.93 4.43 54.04
C LEU A 53 -8.68 5.38 55.21
N PHE A 54 -7.84 6.40 55.01
CA PHE A 54 -7.48 7.36 56.06
C PHE A 54 -8.34 8.61 56.06
N ASN A 55 -9.34 8.70 55.18
CA ASN A 55 -10.24 9.85 55.02
C ASN A 55 -9.49 11.20 54.86
N VAL A 56 -8.49 11.22 53.98
CA VAL A 56 -7.68 12.41 53.65
C VAL A 56 -7.65 12.60 52.15
N SER A 57 -7.52 13.83 51.65
CA SER A 57 -7.35 14.04 50.20
C SER A 57 -6.01 13.47 49.69
N ILE A 58 -5.98 13.03 48.43
CA ILE A 58 -4.74 12.62 47.75
C ILE A 58 -3.73 13.76 47.78
N ASP A 59 -4.18 15.01 47.58
CA ASP A 59 -3.33 16.20 47.71
C ASP A 59 -2.72 16.32 49.10
N SER A 60 -3.46 15.95 50.16
CA SER A 60 -2.90 15.90 51.51
C SER A 60 -1.85 14.80 51.62
N LEU A 61 -2.08 13.60 51.09
CA LEU A 61 -1.09 12.51 51.08
C LEU A 61 0.19 12.88 50.33
N LEU A 62 0.07 13.65 49.24
CA LEU A 62 1.18 14.07 48.37
C LEU A 62 1.78 15.42 48.74
N LYS A 63 1.11 16.23 49.58
CA LYS A 63 1.62 17.54 50.01
C LYS A 63 2.91 17.34 50.76
N GLU A 64 3.97 17.92 50.21
CA GLU A 64 5.38 17.96 50.67
C GLU A 64 6.37 17.02 49.96
N ASP A 65 5.99 16.34 48.88
CA ASP A 65 6.95 15.58 48.06
C ASP A 65 6.94 16.01 46.58
N SER A 66 7.60 17.13 46.31
CA SER A 66 7.72 17.73 44.97
C SER A 66 8.44 16.80 43.98
N ASN A 67 9.30 15.90 44.45
CA ASN A 67 9.99 14.93 43.61
C ASN A 67 9.05 13.86 43.06
N LEU A 68 8.13 13.37 43.88
CA LEU A 68 7.08 12.43 43.50
C LEU A 68 6.14 12.98 42.42
N GLN A 69 5.66 14.21 42.63
CA GLN A 69 4.79 14.89 41.66
C GLN A 69 5.52 15.08 40.31
N ASN A 70 6.78 15.50 40.36
CA ASN A 70 7.60 15.68 39.16
C ASN A 70 7.91 14.37 38.43
N GLN A 71 8.10 13.25 39.15
CA GLN A 71 8.32 11.94 38.54
C GLN A 71 7.08 11.42 37.80
N ILE A 72 5.90 11.54 38.41
CA ILE A 72 4.62 11.13 37.79
C ILE A 72 4.33 11.98 36.53
N ILE A 73 4.57 13.29 36.60
CA ILE A 73 4.38 14.21 35.46
C ILE A 73 5.39 13.91 34.34
N LYS A 74 6.67 13.66 34.66
CA LYS A 74 7.67 13.28 33.66
C LYS A 74 7.32 11.96 32.97
N GLN A 75 6.86 10.97 33.73
CA GLN A 75 6.49 9.66 33.19
C GLN A 75 5.27 9.75 32.26
N SER A 76 4.27 10.58 32.58
CA SER A 76 3.11 10.80 31.71
C SER A 76 3.48 11.57 30.43
N ASN A 77 4.36 12.57 30.53
CA ASN A 77 4.84 13.35 29.39
C ASN A 77 5.71 12.51 28.43
N TYR A 78 6.56 11.61 28.95
CA TYR A 78 7.35 10.71 28.11
C TYR A 78 6.47 9.79 27.25
N LYS A 79 5.42 9.19 27.84
CA LYS A 79 4.46 8.38 27.08
C LYS A 79 3.75 9.21 26.01
N ARG A 80 3.37 10.46 26.31
CA ARG A 80 2.78 11.38 25.31
C ARG A 80 3.76 11.68 24.17
N TYR A 81 5.03 11.95 24.46
CA TYR A 81 6.05 12.18 23.44
C TYR A 81 6.25 10.96 22.55
N LEU A 82 6.30 9.76 23.13
CA LEU A 82 6.37 8.50 22.36
C LEU A 82 5.16 8.30 21.45
N LEU A 83 3.94 8.56 21.94
CA LEU A 83 2.74 8.47 21.12
C LEU A 83 2.78 9.46 19.95
N ILE A 84 3.14 10.73 20.21
CA ILE A 84 3.26 11.76 19.16
C ILE A 84 4.35 11.38 18.15
N ALA A 85 5.52 10.94 18.60
CA ALA A 85 6.60 10.48 17.73
C ALA A 85 6.16 9.29 16.85
N SER A 86 5.41 8.34 17.42
CA SER A 86 4.88 7.20 16.65
C SER A 86 3.92 7.66 15.54
N LEU A 87 3.06 8.66 15.79
CA LEU A 87 2.16 9.23 14.77
C LEU A 87 2.93 9.88 13.62
N TYR A 88 4.02 10.61 13.92
CA TYR A 88 4.88 11.19 12.88
C TYR A 88 5.58 10.11 12.04
N ILE A 89 6.06 9.03 12.67
CA ILE A 89 6.67 7.90 11.96
C ILE A 89 5.66 7.23 11.02
N TYR A 90 4.44 6.94 11.49
CA TYR A 90 3.40 6.37 10.65
C TYR A 90 3.04 7.28 9.48
N SER A 91 2.90 8.58 9.72
CA SER A 91 2.64 9.57 8.66
C SER A 91 3.75 9.54 7.59
N LEU A 92 5.02 9.55 7.99
CA LEU A 92 6.15 9.47 7.08
C LEU A 92 6.13 8.20 6.22
N ILE A 93 5.87 7.04 6.84
CA ILE A 93 5.76 5.75 6.12
C ILE A 93 4.63 5.80 5.09
N THR A 94 3.47 6.34 5.45
CA THR A 94 2.34 6.43 4.51
C THR A 94 2.66 7.31 3.30
N ILE A 95 3.36 8.43 3.50
CA ILE A 95 3.80 9.31 2.41
C ILE A 95 4.76 8.57 1.49
N VAL A 96 5.74 7.83 2.04
CA VAL A 96 6.69 7.05 1.25
C VAL A 96 5.96 5.99 0.41
N VAL A 97 5.01 5.27 0.99
CA VAL A 97 4.21 4.27 0.26
C VAL A 97 3.41 4.91 -0.88
N ILE A 98 2.77 6.05 -0.65
CA ILE A 98 2.04 6.79 -1.68
C ILE A 98 2.97 7.23 -2.80
N CYS A 99 4.15 7.77 -2.47
CA CYS A 99 5.16 8.16 -3.46
C CYS A 99 5.66 6.95 -4.27
N CYS A 100 5.91 5.80 -3.64
CA CYS A 100 6.30 4.57 -4.33
C CYS A 100 5.20 4.10 -5.30
N CYS A 101 3.93 4.11 -4.87
CA CYS A 101 2.79 3.79 -5.73
C CYS A 101 2.67 4.76 -6.91
N PHE A 102 2.88 6.06 -6.67
CA PHE A 102 2.84 7.08 -7.72
C PHE A 102 3.98 6.91 -8.74
N ILE A 103 5.21 6.65 -8.27
CA ILE A 103 6.35 6.34 -9.15
C ILE A 103 6.07 5.07 -9.96
N ALA A 104 5.55 4.02 -9.33
CA ALA A 104 5.18 2.79 -10.03
C ALA A 104 4.12 3.05 -11.11
N PHE A 105 3.13 3.90 -10.83
CA PHE A 105 2.12 4.33 -11.80
C PHE A 105 2.73 5.10 -12.98
N LEU A 106 3.69 6.00 -12.73
CA LEU A 106 4.40 6.74 -13.80
C LEU A 106 5.28 5.84 -14.67
N LEU A 107 5.78 4.74 -14.12
CA LEU A 107 6.62 3.76 -14.84
C LEU A 107 5.80 2.75 -15.65
N ILE A 108 4.46 2.77 -15.58
CA ILE A 108 3.63 1.91 -16.43
C ILE A 108 3.83 2.34 -17.89
N PRO A 109 4.31 1.45 -18.78
CA PRO A 109 4.46 1.77 -20.19
C PRO A 109 3.09 2.11 -20.78
N LYS A 110 3.00 3.27 -21.45
CA LYS A 110 1.76 3.75 -22.09
C LYS A 110 1.54 3.10 -23.46
N ASP A 111 2.62 2.69 -24.12
CA ASP A 111 2.61 2.14 -25.46
C ASP A 111 2.89 0.63 -25.44
N ILE A 112 2.23 -0.10 -26.35
CA ILE A 112 2.44 -1.53 -26.54
C ILE A 112 3.72 -1.74 -27.35
N ARG A 113 4.67 -2.51 -26.83
CA ARG A 113 5.90 -2.86 -27.57
C ARG A 113 5.70 -4.11 -28.40
N THR A 114 6.50 -4.28 -29.45
CA THR A 114 6.48 -5.51 -30.26
C THR A 114 6.80 -6.76 -29.42
N SER A 115 7.69 -6.65 -28.43
CA SER A 115 8.01 -7.74 -27.50
C SER A 115 6.84 -8.19 -26.62
N ASP A 116 5.85 -7.30 -26.45
CA ASP A 116 4.67 -7.57 -25.64
C ASP A 116 3.60 -8.31 -26.45
N LEU A 117 3.77 -8.45 -27.77
CA LEU A 117 2.80 -9.05 -28.67
C LEU A 117 3.25 -10.43 -29.12
N GLU A 118 2.39 -11.42 -28.92
CA GLU A 118 2.53 -12.76 -29.48
C GLU A 118 1.45 -12.99 -30.52
N VAL A 119 1.80 -12.96 -31.81
CA VAL A 119 0.86 -13.21 -32.90
C VAL A 119 0.51 -14.70 -32.90
N ILE A 120 -0.76 -15.03 -32.68
CA ILE A 120 -1.29 -16.40 -32.63
C ILE A 120 -1.72 -16.86 -34.02
N ASN A 121 -2.44 -16.01 -34.75
CA ASN A 121 -2.99 -16.35 -36.06
C ASN A 121 -3.28 -15.08 -36.86
N SER A 122 -3.32 -15.18 -38.18
CA SER A 122 -3.80 -14.11 -39.05
C SER A 122 -4.53 -14.69 -40.25
N HIS A 123 -5.48 -13.94 -40.80
CA HIS A 123 -6.20 -14.33 -42.00
C HIS A 123 -6.74 -13.11 -42.74
N PHE A 124 -6.96 -13.26 -44.05
CA PHE A 124 -7.65 -12.27 -44.85
C PHE A 124 -9.16 -12.52 -44.87
N TYR A 125 -9.92 -11.45 -44.82
CA TYR A 125 -11.35 -11.43 -45.00
C TYR A 125 -11.71 -10.45 -46.12
N LYS A 126 -12.63 -10.85 -47.00
CA LYS A 126 -13.18 -9.99 -48.05
C LYS A 126 -14.56 -9.52 -47.62
N GLU A 127 -14.73 -8.22 -47.44
CA GLU A 127 -16.05 -7.63 -47.22
C GLU A 127 -16.90 -7.68 -48.49
N ALA A 128 -18.22 -7.46 -48.33
CA ALA A 128 -19.18 -7.43 -49.44
C ALA A 128 -18.81 -6.41 -50.54
N ASP A 129 -18.13 -5.31 -50.17
CA ASP A 129 -17.65 -4.26 -51.07
C ASP A 129 -16.30 -4.60 -51.74
N ASN A 130 -15.86 -5.87 -51.70
CA ASN A 130 -14.57 -6.34 -52.21
C ASN A 130 -13.33 -5.71 -51.55
N LYS A 131 -13.51 -5.11 -50.36
CA LYS A 131 -12.42 -4.60 -49.53
C LYS A 131 -11.76 -5.76 -48.79
N GLU A 132 -10.43 -5.85 -48.90
CA GLU A 132 -9.64 -6.87 -48.20
C GLU A 132 -9.18 -6.34 -46.84
N ILE A 133 -9.47 -7.12 -45.79
CA ILE A 133 -9.08 -6.84 -44.41
C ILE A 133 -8.18 -7.95 -43.90
N LEU A 134 -7.04 -7.59 -43.33
CA LEU A 134 -6.15 -8.51 -42.62
C LEU A 134 -6.51 -8.50 -41.13
N TYR A 135 -6.99 -9.64 -40.63
CA TYR A 135 -7.22 -9.88 -39.21
C TYR A 135 -6.03 -10.57 -38.57
N ILE A 136 -5.64 -10.13 -37.38
CA ILE A 136 -4.48 -10.63 -36.62
C ILE A 136 -4.93 -10.92 -35.19
N TYR A 137 -4.98 -12.20 -34.83
CA TYR A 137 -5.20 -12.65 -33.47
C TYR A 137 -3.87 -12.71 -32.74
N SER A 138 -3.79 -12.01 -31.61
CA SER A 138 -2.56 -11.94 -30.83
C SER A 138 -2.85 -12.03 -29.34
N LYS A 139 -1.82 -12.37 -28.58
CA LYS A 139 -1.81 -12.36 -27.11
C LYS A 139 -0.84 -11.31 -26.61
N LEU A 140 -1.25 -10.49 -25.65
CA LEU A 140 -0.34 -9.56 -24.99
C LEU A 140 0.36 -10.21 -23.79
N LYS A 141 1.67 -10.01 -23.61
CA LYS A 141 2.47 -10.63 -22.55
C LYS A 141 2.42 -9.87 -21.20
N PRO A 142 2.31 -8.54 -21.12
CA PRO A 142 2.13 -7.85 -19.83
C PRO A 142 0.64 -7.61 -19.47
N PHE A 143 0.40 -7.29 -18.19
CA PHE A 143 -0.89 -6.87 -17.66
C PHE A 143 -1.15 -5.40 -18.02
N PHE A 144 -1.73 -5.14 -19.18
CA PHE A 144 -2.27 -3.82 -19.49
C PHE A 144 -3.56 -3.63 -18.68
N SER A 145 -3.44 -2.96 -17.53
CA SER A 145 -4.47 -2.92 -16.47
C SER A 145 -5.71 -2.09 -16.81
N SER A 146 -5.65 -1.18 -17.79
CA SER A 146 -6.65 -0.11 -17.92
C SER A 146 -7.13 0.20 -19.33
N TYR A 147 -6.77 -0.57 -20.35
CA TYR A 147 -7.09 -0.18 -21.73
C TYR A 147 -8.23 -1.04 -22.31
N SER A 148 -9.46 -0.53 -22.16
CA SER A 148 -10.59 -0.92 -23.00
C SER A 148 -10.87 0.24 -23.97
N GLY A 149 -10.62 0.04 -25.27
CA GLY A 149 -10.84 1.05 -26.29
C GLY A 149 -10.28 0.63 -27.64
N ASP A 150 -10.61 1.38 -28.70
CA ASP A 150 -9.98 1.23 -30.01
C ASP A 150 -8.50 1.65 -29.92
N TYR A 151 -7.58 0.74 -30.23
CA TYR A 151 -6.14 1.06 -30.25
C TYR A 151 -5.66 1.34 -31.67
N GLY A 152 -5.68 2.60 -32.09
CA GLY A 152 -5.02 3.02 -33.33
C GLY A 152 -3.51 3.07 -33.18
N PHE A 153 -2.76 2.21 -33.87
CA PHE A 153 -1.32 2.38 -34.03
C PHE A 153 -1.04 3.36 -35.16
N LYS A 154 -0.64 4.60 -34.86
CA LYS A 154 -0.11 5.50 -35.88
C LYS A 154 1.27 5.01 -36.32
N ILE A 155 1.38 4.51 -37.55
CA ILE A 155 2.68 4.23 -38.16
C ILE A 155 3.25 5.55 -38.68
N LYS A 156 4.56 5.76 -38.47
CA LYS A 156 5.27 7.05 -38.70
C LYS A 156 5.10 7.68 -40.09
N GLU A 157 4.66 6.95 -41.10
CA GLU A 157 4.58 7.44 -42.49
C GLU A 157 3.15 7.56 -43.03
N HIS A 158 2.15 6.88 -42.45
CA HIS A 158 0.73 6.96 -42.83
C HIS A 158 -0.17 6.66 -41.62
N GLU A 159 -1.30 7.36 -41.47
CA GLU A 159 -2.29 7.06 -40.42
C GLU A 159 -3.04 5.77 -40.75
N ILE A 160 -2.46 4.62 -40.37
CA ILE A 160 -3.16 3.34 -40.45
C ILE A 160 -3.96 3.16 -39.17
N GLU A 161 -5.28 3.24 -39.26
CA GLU A 161 -6.15 2.90 -38.13
C GLU A 161 -6.17 1.38 -37.96
N ILE A 162 -5.47 0.90 -36.94
CA ILE A 162 -5.63 -0.46 -36.44
C ILE A 162 -6.79 -0.41 -35.44
N HIS A 163 -7.78 -1.27 -35.60
CA HIS A 163 -8.80 -1.46 -34.57
C HIS A 163 -8.43 -2.68 -33.76
N ALA A 164 -8.40 -2.52 -32.43
CA ALA A 164 -8.10 -3.60 -31.52
C ALA A 164 -9.26 -3.78 -30.55
N ASN A 165 -9.95 -4.91 -30.63
CA ASN A 165 -11.06 -5.20 -29.73
C ASN A 165 -10.62 -6.24 -28.69
N ARG A 166 -10.84 -5.92 -27.40
CA ARG A 166 -10.61 -6.83 -26.29
C ARG A 166 -11.93 -7.51 -25.92
N ASN A 167 -12.11 -8.74 -26.38
CA ASN A 167 -13.38 -9.46 -26.26
C ASN A 167 -13.72 -10.01 -24.86
N SER A 168 -13.04 -9.62 -23.77
CA SER A 168 -13.45 -10.06 -22.42
C SER A 168 -12.78 -9.33 -21.27
N PHE A 169 -13.60 -8.61 -20.50
CA PHE A 169 -13.40 -8.43 -19.05
C PHE A 169 -14.07 -9.61 -18.32
N PRO A 170 -13.55 -10.16 -17.20
CA PRO A 170 -12.45 -9.65 -16.37
C PRO A 170 -11.20 -10.59 -16.33
N PHE A 171 -10.03 -9.98 -16.22
CA PHE A 171 -8.73 -10.53 -15.75
C PHE A 171 -8.09 -11.78 -16.37
N LYS A 172 -8.73 -12.52 -17.30
CA LYS A 172 -8.12 -13.75 -17.87
C LYS A 172 -7.67 -13.65 -19.32
N ASN A 173 -8.43 -13.00 -20.19
CA ASN A 173 -8.11 -13.06 -21.62
C ASN A 173 -7.21 -11.89 -22.04
N LYS A 174 -5.99 -12.26 -22.44
CA LYS A 174 -4.97 -11.38 -23.02
C LYS A 174 -5.08 -11.35 -24.55
N ASP A 175 -6.13 -11.95 -25.09
CA ASP A 175 -6.38 -12.08 -26.52
C ASP A 175 -6.89 -10.75 -27.08
N VAL A 176 -6.28 -10.31 -28.18
CA VAL A 176 -6.60 -9.08 -28.88
C VAL A 176 -6.70 -9.40 -30.37
N LEU A 177 -7.73 -8.87 -31.03
CA LEU A 177 -7.91 -8.95 -32.46
C LEU A 177 -7.58 -7.59 -33.08
N PHE A 178 -6.59 -7.54 -33.95
CA PHE A 178 -6.26 -6.39 -34.78
C PHE A 178 -6.83 -6.55 -36.19
N SER A 179 -7.28 -5.45 -36.80
CA SER A 179 -7.71 -5.45 -38.21
C SER A 179 -7.06 -4.31 -38.99
N ILE A 180 -6.55 -4.61 -40.18
CA ILE A 180 -5.95 -3.63 -41.10
C ILE A 180 -6.67 -3.71 -42.45
N LYS A 181 -7.21 -2.60 -42.93
CA LYS A 181 -7.89 -2.53 -44.23
C LYS A 181 -6.87 -2.26 -45.34
N LYS A 182 -7.06 -2.89 -46.52
CA LYS A 182 -6.30 -2.55 -47.73
C LYS A 182 -6.53 -1.08 -48.07
N ASP A 183 -5.44 -0.36 -48.29
CA ASP A 183 -5.49 1.05 -48.65
C ASP A 183 -4.32 1.39 -49.58
N ILE A 184 -4.61 1.34 -50.88
CA ILE A 184 -3.61 1.61 -51.92
C ILE A 184 -3.13 3.06 -51.86
N ALA A 185 -3.99 4.01 -51.49
CA ALA A 185 -3.66 5.43 -51.44
C ALA A 185 -2.61 5.73 -50.37
N HIS A 186 -2.64 4.99 -49.26
CA HIS A 186 -1.65 5.07 -48.18
C HIS A 186 -0.59 3.95 -48.26
N GLY A 187 -0.48 3.31 -49.43
CA GLY A 187 0.60 2.36 -49.74
C GLY A 187 0.48 0.99 -49.07
N ILE A 188 -0.69 0.62 -48.56
CA ILE A 188 -1.03 -0.71 -48.03
C ILE A 188 -1.58 -1.57 -49.19
N ASP A 189 -0.66 -2.16 -49.95
CA ASP A 189 -0.99 -3.15 -50.98
C ASP A 189 -0.37 -4.51 -50.66
N TRP A 190 -1.23 -5.49 -50.39
CA TRP A 190 -0.84 -6.86 -50.08
C TRP A 190 -0.18 -7.59 -51.26
N GLU A 191 -0.27 -7.06 -52.48
CA GLU A 191 0.33 -7.68 -53.66
C GLU A 191 1.79 -7.25 -53.86
N GLU A 192 2.16 -6.08 -53.36
CA GLU A 192 3.44 -5.45 -53.65
C GLU A 192 4.35 -5.34 -52.42
N LYS A 193 3.80 -5.45 -51.20
CA LYS A 193 4.56 -5.15 -49.97
C LYS A 193 4.37 -6.15 -48.85
N ASP A 194 5.46 -6.38 -48.12
CA ASP A 194 5.44 -7.04 -46.83
C ASP A 194 4.81 -6.16 -45.76
N VAL A 195 4.19 -6.78 -44.77
CA VAL A 195 3.48 -6.10 -43.70
C VAL A 195 4.19 -6.39 -42.38
N TYR A 196 4.56 -5.32 -41.69
CA TYR A 196 5.23 -5.40 -40.40
C TYR A 196 4.46 -4.62 -39.34
N ILE A 197 4.37 -5.16 -38.12
CA ILE A 197 4.12 -4.33 -36.93
C ILE A 197 5.46 -3.73 -36.51
N VAL A 198 5.49 -2.41 -36.31
CA VAL A 198 6.69 -1.67 -35.91
C VAL A 198 6.41 -0.93 -34.61
N ASP A 199 7.30 -1.06 -33.62
CA ASP A 199 7.21 -0.27 -32.38
C ASP A 199 8.00 1.04 -32.45
N GLU A 200 7.88 1.86 -31.40
CA GLU A 200 8.59 3.14 -31.22
C GLU A 200 10.12 3.03 -31.44
N ASN A 201 10.70 1.86 -31.12
CA ASN A 201 12.12 1.56 -31.22
C ASN A 201 12.50 0.97 -32.59
N ASN A 202 11.61 1.05 -33.59
CA ASN A 202 11.75 0.49 -34.93
C ASN A 202 11.97 -1.04 -34.96
N LYS A 203 11.62 -1.78 -33.90
CA LYS A 203 11.61 -3.26 -33.97
C LYS A 203 10.43 -3.70 -34.81
N LYS A 204 10.64 -4.73 -35.64
CA LYS A 204 9.65 -5.18 -36.64
C LYS A 204 9.23 -6.63 -36.39
N ILE A 205 7.92 -6.89 -36.47
CA ILE A 205 7.34 -8.24 -36.54
C ILE A 205 6.74 -8.39 -37.93
N LEU A 206 7.25 -9.31 -38.74
CA LEU A 206 6.67 -9.66 -40.04
C LEU A 206 5.34 -10.40 -39.83
N ILE A 207 4.26 -9.90 -40.41
CA ILE A 207 2.93 -10.52 -40.34
C ILE A 207 2.57 -11.18 -41.67
N TYR A 208 2.96 -10.55 -42.78
CA TYR A 208 2.63 -11.03 -44.12
C TYR A 208 3.77 -10.73 -45.08
N ASN A 209 4.09 -11.70 -45.93
CA ASN A 209 5.07 -11.59 -46.99
C ASN A 209 4.38 -11.70 -48.35
N HIS A 210 4.53 -10.66 -49.17
CA HIS A 210 3.85 -10.59 -50.47
C HIS A 210 4.44 -11.57 -51.50
N LYS A 211 5.74 -11.86 -51.45
CA LYS A 211 6.44 -12.66 -52.46
C LYS A 211 5.98 -14.11 -52.47
N ASN A 212 5.72 -14.67 -51.29
CA ASN A 212 5.26 -16.04 -51.12
C ASN A 212 3.80 -16.13 -50.65
N LYS A 213 3.11 -14.98 -50.52
CA LYS A 213 1.74 -14.85 -50.00
C LYS A 213 1.56 -15.57 -48.65
N GLN A 214 2.60 -15.57 -47.82
CA GLN A 214 2.63 -16.30 -46.56
C GLN A 214 2.32 -15.37 -45.38
N LEU A 215 1.42 -15.83 -44.50
CA LEU A 215 1.17 -15.22 -43.21
C LEU A 215 2.16 -15.80 -42.18
N TYR A 216 2.86 -14.92 -41.46
CA TYR A 216 3.93 -15.32 -40.55
C TYR A 216 3.48 -15.32 -39.09
N TYR A 217 3.71 -16.46 -38.44
CA TYR A 217 3.69 -16.62 -36.99
C TYR A 217 5.12 -16.39 -36.47
N GLN A 218 5.29 -15.58 -35.43
CA GLN A 218 6.59 -15.40 -34.80
C GLN A 218 6.93 -16.63 -33.94
N LEU A 219 7.31 -17.75 -34.58
CA LEU A 219 7.94 -18.90 -33.93
C LEU A 219 9.43 -18.59 -33.92
N LYS A 220 9.87 -17.83 -32.92
CA LYS A 220 11.23 -17.96 -32.42
C LYS A 220 11.12 -18.51 -31.01
N ASN A 221 11.61 -19.75 -30.88
CA ASN A 221 11.85 -20.50 -29.66
C ASN A 221 12.34 -19.62 -28.50
#